data_AF-A0A9X0XHX4-F1
#
_entry.id   AF-A0A9X0XHX4-F1
#
_cell.length_a   1.000
_cell.length_b   1.000
_cell.length_c   1.000
_cell.angle_alpha   90.00
_cell.angle_beta   90.00
_cell.angle_gamma   90.00
#
_symmetry.space_group_name_H-M   'P 1'
#
loop_
_entity.id
_entity.type
_entity.pdbx_description
1 polymer ?
#
loop_
_entity_poly.entity_id
_entity_poly.type
_entity_poly.pdbx_seq_one_letter_code
_entity_poly.pdbx_strand_id
1 'polypeptide(L)' 'MSRTATEAVTVADIHHLPTVPVDTAARFLGVSRDSAYQAARTGELPTIRIGHRLLVPVPRLLAMVGHD' A
#
# COMPACT_ATOMS: atom_id res chain seq x y z
N MET A 1 1.77 -14.63 -23.97
CA MET A 1 2.04 -15.17 -22.61
C MET A 1 3.45 -14.73 -22.26
N SER A 2 3.75 -13.80 -21.35
CA SER A 2 3.09 -13.46 -20.09
C SER A 2 3.45 -12.03 -19.67
N ARG A 3 2.44 -11.17 -19.49
CA ARG A 3 2.50 -10.14 -18.45
C ARG A 3 1.76 -10.76 -17.27
N THR A 4 2.48 -11.23 -16.27
CA THR A 4 1.90 -11.44 -14.94
C THR A 4 1.60 -10.05 -14.40
N ALA A 5 0.60 -9.38 -14.95
CA ALA A 5 0.08 -8.14 -14.42
C ALA A 5 -0.65 -8.53 -13.14
N THR A 6 0.11 -8.56 -12.05
CA THR A 6 -0.43 -8.36 -10.71
C THR A 6 -1.49 -7.26 -10.82
N GLU A 7 -2.74 -7.66 -10.61
CA GLU A 7 -3.92 -6.82 -10.78
C GLU A 7 -3.72 -5.49 -10.03
N ALA A 8 -3.94 -4.39 -10.74
CA ALA A 8 -3.77 -3.05 -10.19
C ALA A 8 -4.83 -2.85 -9.10
N VAL A 9 -4.39 -2.46 -7.90
CA VAL A 9 -5.30 -2.13 -6.80
C VAL A 9 -5.77 -0.70 -7.01
N THR A 10 -7.08 -0.48 -7.06
CA THR A 10 -7.71 0.83 -7.28
C THR A 10 -8.19 1.46 -5.98
N VAL A 11 -8.60 2.73 -6.03
CA VAL A 11 -9.21 3.42 -4.89
C VAL A 11 -10.50 2.71 -4.46
N ALA A 12 -11.33 2.27 -5.41
CA ALA A 12 -12.58 1.58 -5.12
C ALA A 12 -12.36 0.29 -4.31
N ASP A 13 -11.24 -0.40 -4.56
CA ASP A 13 -10.91 -1.66 -3.89
C ASP A 13 -10.54 -1.47 -2.41
N ILE A 14 -10.00 -0.30 -2.04
CA ILE A 14 -9.41 -0.11 -0.69
C ILE A 14 -10.14 0.91 0.18
N HIS A 15 -10.91 1.84 -0.38
CA HIS A 15 -11.48 2.97 0.37
C HIS A 15 -12.37 2.56 1.56
N HIS A 16 -12.96 1.35 1.52
CA HIS A 16 -13.82 0.81 2.57
C HIS A 16 -13.04 0.05 3.66
N LEU A 17 -11.73 -0.16 3.49
CA LEU A 17 -10.88 -0.87 4.42
C LEU A 17 -10.19 0.12 5.37
N PRO A 18 -9.97 -0.23 6.65
CA PRO A 18 -9.21 0.62 7.56
C PRO A 18 -7.70 0.59 7.29
N THR A 19 -7.19 -0.56 6.85
CA THR A 19 -5.77 -0.82 6.62
C THR A 19 -5.55 -1.83 5.52
N VAL A 20 -4.43 -1.74 4.82
CA VAL A 20 -3.95 -2.74 3.86
C VAL A 20 -2.51 -3.17 4.20
N PRO A 21 -2.08 -4.39 3.83
CA PRO A 21 -0.67 -4.76 3.95
C PRO A 21 0.20 -3.97 2.96
N VAL A 22 1.51 -3.90 3.24
CA VAL A 22 2.49 -3.11 2.46
C VAL A 22 2.57 -3.55 0.99
N ASP A 23 2.36 -4.83 0.69
CA ASP A 23 2.32 -5.36 -0.67
C ASP A 23 1.09 -4.88 -1.47
N THR A 24 -0.07 -4.75 -0.84
CA THR A 24 -1.25 -4.11 -1.43
C THR A 24 -1.01 -2.64 -1.68
N ALA A 25 -0.39 -1.92 -0.73
CA ALA A 25 -0.01 -0.52 -0.95
C ALA A 25 1.01 -0.36 -2.08
N ALA A 26 1.97 -1.29 -2.22
CA ALA A 26 2.94 -1.29 -3.33
C ALA A 26 2.24 -1.37 -4.68
N ARG A 27 1.25 -2.27 -4.80
CA ARG A 27 0.44 -2.43 -6.01
C ARG A 27 -0.41 -1.20 -6.32
N PHE A 28 -1.01 -0.59 -5.30
CA PHE A 28 -1.78 0.65 -5.42
C PHE A 28 -0.91 1.83 -5.89
N LEU A 29 0.29 1.98 -5.33
CA LEU A 29 1.23 3.06 -5.68
C LEU A 29 2.02 2.79 -6.97
N GLY A 30 1.89 1.61 -7.57
CA GLY A 30 2.64 1.24 -8.78
C GLY A 30 4.15 1.07 -8.56
N VAL A 31 4.58 0.75 -7.34
CA VAL A 31 6.00 0.56 -6.97
C VAL A 31 6.32 -0.91 -6.71
N SER A 32 7.61 -1.27 -6.76
CA SER A 32 8.04 -2.62 -6.41
C SER A 32 7.77 -2.93 -4.93
N ARG A 33 7.60 -4.22 -4.60
CA ARG A 33 7.46 -4.66 -3.21
C ARG A 33 8.64 -4.19 -2.35
N ASP A 34 9.86 -4.34 -2.85
CA ASP A 34 11.05 -3.96 -2.11
C ASP A 34 11.09 -2.44 -1.85
N SER A 35 10.75 -1.63 -2.85
CA SER A 35 10.62 -0.17 -2.70
C SER A 35 9.59 0.20 -1.63
N ALA A 36 8.42 -0.45 -1.61
CA ALA A 36 7.39 -0.19 -0.61
C ALA A 36 7.82 -0.60 0.81
N TYR A 37 8.51 -1.74 0.96
CA TYR A 37 9.05 -2.14 2.27
C TYR A 37 10.20 -1.23 2.72
N GLN A 38 11.04 -0.72 1.81
CA GLN A 38 12.04 0.28 2.15
C GLN A 38 11.38 1.60 2.58
N ALA A 39 10.38 2.09 1.83
CA ALA A 39 9.60 3.27 2.21
C ALA A 39 8.91 3.10 3.57
N ALA A 40 8.40 1.90 3.88
CA ALA A 40 7.84 1.59 5.19
C ALA A 40 8.89 1.60 6.31
N ARG A 41 10.13 1.19 6.01
CA ARG A 41 11.26 1.22 6.96
C ARG A 41 11.78 2.63 7.19
N THR A 42 11.81 3.48 6.16
CA THR A 42 12.26 4.88 6.24
C THR A 42 11.18 5.81 6.77
N GLY A 43 9.92 5.36 6.81
CA GLY A 43 8.76 6.14 7.27
C GLY A 43 8.12 6.99 6.17
N GLU A 44 8.60 6.89 4.93
CA GLU A 44 8.00 7.54 3.75
C GLU A 44 6.63 6.95 3.43
N LEU A 45 6.47 5.63 3.58
CA LEU A 45 5.16 4.97 3.55
C LEU A 45 4.60 4.90 4.99
N PRO A 46 3.43 5.50 5.27
CA PRO A 46 2.86 5.51 6.60
C PRO A 46 2.45 4.10 7.01
N THR A 47 3.06 3.57 8.07
CA THR A 47 2.75 2.23 8.56
C THR A 47 2.49 2.19 10.06
N ILE A 48 1.70 1.20 10.48
CA ILE A 48 1.50 0.80 11.86
C ILE A 48 1.92 -0.66 12.02
N ARG A 49 2.59 -0.97 13.14
CA ARG A 49 2.99 -2.33 13.49
C ARG A 49 1.97 -2.91 14.47
N ILE A 50 1.34 -4.03 14.12
CA ILE A 50 0.47 -4.78 15.02
C ILE A 50 0.99 -6.22 15.10
N GLY A 51 1.64 -6.56 16.21
CA GLY A 51 2.39 -7.81 16.35
C GLY A 51 3.43 -7.95 15.25
N HIS A 52 3.36 -9.03 14.48
CA HIS A 52 4.26 -9.29 13.35
C HIS A 52 3.83 -8.66 12.03
N ARG A 53 2.66 -7.99 11.98
CA ARG A 53 2.12 -7.41 10.76
C ARG A 53 2.53 -5.95 10.64
N LEU A 54 2.91 -5.56 9.43
CA LEU A 54 3.12 -4.17 9.02
C LEU A 54 1.95 -3.76 8.11
N LEU A 55 1.15 -2.82 8.58
CA LEU A 55 -0.08 -2.39 7.92
C LEU A 55 0.01 -0.91 7.56
N VAL A 56 -0.55 -0.54 6.43
CA VAL A 56 -0.66 0.82 5.92
C VAL A 56 -2.10 1.29 6.19
N PRO A 57 -2.33 2.34 6.99
CA PRO A 57 -3.66 2.93 7.16
C PRO A 57 -4.17 3.48 5.83
N VAL A 58 -5.35 3.04 5.38
CA VAL A 58 -5.93 3.47 4.09
C VAL A 58 -6.13 4.98 4.01
N PRO A 59 -6.65 5.68 5.04
CA PRO A 59 -6.81 7.13 4.96
C PRO A 59 -5.50 7.87 4.68
N ARG A 60 -4.40 7.41 5.28
CA ARG A 60 -3.07 8.01 5.03
C ARG A 60 -2.54 7.66 3.64
N LEU A 61 -2.79 6.44 3.16
CA LEU A 61 -2.40 6.03 1.81
C LEU A 61 -3.14 6.82 0.73
N LEU A 62 -4.45 7.05 0.90
CA LEU A 62 -5.25 7.85 -0.03
C LEU A 62 -4.83 9.32 -0.03
N ALA A 63 -4.53 9.89 1.15
CA ALA A 63 -4.02 11.25 1.27
C ALA A 63 -2.68 11.47 0.52
N MET A 64 -1.81 10.47 0.42
CA MET A 64 -0.55 10.58 -0.34
C MET A 64 -0.75 10.86 -1.83
N VAL A 65 -1.91 10.48 -2.37
CA VAL A 65 -2.24 10.60 -3.80
C VAL A 65 -3.42 11.54 -4.07
N GLY A 66 -3.91 12.25 -3.06
CA GLY A 66 -5.01 13.23 -3.19
C GLY A 66 -6.39 12.60 -3.40
N HIS A 67 -6.65 11.44 -2.80
CA HIS A 67 -7.93 10.71 -2.86
C HIS A 67 -8.63 10.61 -1.49
N ASP A 68 -8.37 11.55 -0.58
CA ASP A 68 -8.96 11.65 0.77
C ASP A 68 -10.33 12.34 0.84
#